data_AF-A0A2V6VJH3-F1
#
_entry.id   AF-A0A2V6VJH3-F1
#
_cell.length_a   1.000
_cell.length_b   1.000
_cell.length_c   1.000
_cell.angle_alpha   90.00
_cell.angle_beta   90.00
_cell.angle_gamma   90.00
#
_symmetry.space_group_name_H-M   'P 1'
#
loop_
_entity.id
_entity.type
_entity.pdbx_description
1 polymer ?
#
loop_
_entity_poly.entity_id
_entity_poly.type
_entity_poly.pdbx_seq_one_letter_code
_entity_poly.pdbx_strand_id
1 'polypeptide(L)'
;MRAHIVMWSLAAGVGLLFAAAPPADADFHLMQIEQIIGGVNDDTTVQAIQLRMRAGGQGFVTKARLVAYDATGKNAVVLIDFPMNLFPGAQGERILIASQQFSSHTDPAAAPDFVLVNLIPASYLAAGSITFEQDSNPGLVFWRLSWGGAAYTGPNRGTRFNDDDGNFGPPVSGPLPSTSTSALLFDGSAADKSSSNAQDYVVTGGVGGGPTVFTNSAGATFVVTQ
;
A
#
# COMPACT_ATOMS: atom_id res chain seq x y z
N MET A 1 -37.79 -18.59 74.92
CA MET A 1 -37.18 -19.31 73.79
C MET A 1 -37.03 -18.32 72.65
N ARG A 2 -35.78 -17.97 72.30
CA ARG A 2 -35.45 -16.92 71.32
C ARG A 2 -35.37 -17.53 69.91
N ALA A 3 -36.00 -16.87 68.95
CA ALA A 3 -35.97 -17.19 67.53
C ALA A 3 -34.64 -16.78 66.89
N HIS A 4 -34.14 -17.58 65.95
CA HIS A 4 -33.16 -17.15 64.96
C HIS A 4 -33.51 -17.78 63.61
N ILE A 5 -34.04 -16.94 62.72
CA ILE A 5 -34.19 -17.17 61.27
C ILE A 5 -32.80 -16.93 60.67
N VAL A 6 -32.25 -17.92 59.97
CA VAL A 6 -31.00 -17.77 59.21
C VAL A 6 -31.36 -17.54 57.74
N MET A 7 -31.16 -16.31 57.30
CA MET A 7 -31.29 -15.85 55.92
C MET A 7 -29.93 -16.05 55.23
N TRP A 8 -29.84 -16.94 54.25
CA TRP A 8 -28.64 -17.07 53.41
C TRP A 8 -28.81 -16.18 52.17
N SER A 9 -28.12 -15.04 52.15
CA SER A 9 -28.06 -14.15 50.99
C SER A 9 -27.09 -14.70 49.94
N LEU A 10 -27.58 -14.76 48.70
CA LEU A 10 -26.82 -15.03 47.47
C LEU A 10 -25.93 -13.81 47.17
N ALA A 11 -24.61 -13.98 47.07
CA ALA A 11 -23.70 -12.95 46.58
C ALA A 11 -23.00 -13.43 45.30
N ALA A 12 -23.53 -13.01 44.15
CA ALA A 12 -22.88 -13.16 42.86
C ALA A 12 -21.80 -12.09 42.70
N GLY A 13 -20.52 -12.47 42.76
CA GLY A 13 -19.40 -11.59 42.46
C GLY A 13 -19.17 -11.53 40.95
N VAL A 14 -19.53 -10.41 40.32
CA VAL A 14 -19.11 -10.09 38.95
C VAL A 14 -17.68 -9.55 39.01
N GLY A 15 -16.71 -10.37 38.61
CA GLY A 15 -15.34 -9.93 38.40
C GLY A 15 -15.23 -9.14 37.09
N LEU A 16 -15.12 -7.81 37.18
CA LEU A 16 -14.68 -6.97 36.06
C LEU A 16 -13.18 -7.24 35.83
N LEU A 17 -12.86 -8.13 34.89
CA LEU A 17 -11.53 -8.18 34.30
C LEU A 17 -11.39 -6.95 33.39
N PHE A 18 -10.60 -5.97 33.84
CA PHE A 18 -10.05 -4.95 32.96
C PHE A 18 -9.07 -5.66 32.01
N ALA A 19 -9.58 -6.11 30.86
CA ALA A 19 -8.72 -6.38 29.72
C ALA A 19 -8.10 -5.04 29.30
N ALA A 20 -6.82 -4.85 29.61
CA ALA A 20 -6.06 -3.78 28.97
C ALA A 20 -6.10 -4.05 27.47
N ALA A 21 -6.83 -3.22 26.72
CA ALA A 21 -6.76 -3.24 25.27
C ALA A 21 -5.27 -3.07 24.91
N PRO A 22 -4.71 -3.92 24.03
CA PRO A 22 -3.37 -3.68 23.55
C PRO A 22 -3.32 -2.27 22.94
N PRO A 23 -2.19 -1.56 23.05
CA PRO A 23 -2.05 -0.26 22.41
C PRO A 23 -2.46 -0.41 20.94
N ALA A 24 -3.38 0.45 20.50
CA ALA A 24 -3.86 0.53 19.12
C ALA A 24 -2.78 1.14 18.19
N ASP A 25 -1.57 0.61 18.26
CA ASP A 25 -0.49 0.97 17.37
C ASP A 25 -0.60 0.12 16.11
N ALA A 26 -0.96 0.81 15.02
CA ALA A 26 -0.88 0.43 13.61
C ALA A 26 -2.15 -0.13 12.94
N ASP A 27 -3.21 0.68 12.86
CA ASP A 27 -4.32 0.50 11.90
C ASP A 27 -3.93 0.87 10.44
N PHE A 28 -2.75 0.45 9.99
CA PHE A 28 -2.25 0.70 8.62
C PHE A 28 -1.13 -0.26 8.18
N HIS A 29 -0.57 -1.08 9.06
CA HIS A 29 0.57 -1.94 8.71
C HIS A 29 0.23 -3.14 7.82
N LEU A 30 -1.06 -3.43 7.56
CA LEU A 30 -1.52 -4.50 6.68
C LEU A 30 -2.02 -3.91 5.34
N MET A 31 -1.10 -3.28 4.60
CA MET A 31 -1.37 -2.66 3.29
C MET A 31 -0.46 -3.24 2.21
N GLN A 32 -0.97 -3.35 1.00
CA GLN A 32 -0.24 -3.67 -0.23
C GLN A 32 0.01 -2.40 -1.03
N ILE A 33 1.17 -2.32 -1.70
CA ILE A 33 1.29 -1.49 -2.92
C ILE A 33 0.69 -2.34 -4.03
N GLU A 34 -0.59 -2.20 -4.34
CA GLU A 34 -1.25 -3.09 -5.29
C GLU A 34 -0.86 -2.78 -6.74
N GLN A 35 -0.87 -1.51 -7.12
CA GLN A 35 -0.68 -1.14 -8.52
C GLN A 35 0.11 0.16 -8.67
N ILE A 36 0.97 0.23 -9.68
CA ILE A 36 1.79 1.41 -9.95
C ILE A 36 2.05 1.63 -11.44
N ILE A 37 1.97 2.89 -11.85
CA ILE A 37 2.39 3.36 -13.18
C ILE A 37 3.32 4.57 -13.02
N GLY A 38 4.47 4.53 -13.69
CA GLY A 38 5.52 5.54 -13.62
C GLY A 38 5.45 6.61 -14.72
N GLY A 39 4.49 6.51 -15.63
CA GLY A 39 4.27 7.42 -16.74
C GLY A 39 3.21 6.87 -17.70
N VAL A 40 2.60 7.73 -18.52
CA VAL A 40 1.67 7.31 -19.59
C VAL A 40 2.22 7.80 -20.91
N ASN A 41 2.47 6.88 -21.86
CA ASN A 41 2.98 7.19 -23.21
C ASN A 41 4.17 8.15 -23.21
N ASP A 42 5.20 7.83 -22.42
CA ASP A 42 6.43 8.61 -22.24
C ASP A 42 6.26 9.91 -21.44
N ASP A 43 5.05 10.28 -21.04
CA ASP A 43 4.82 11.35 -20.08
C ASP A 43 4.99 10.85 -18.65
N THR A 44 6.23 10.99 -18.15
CA THR A 44 6.60 10.65 -16.77
C THR A 44 6.00 11.60 -15.72
N THR A 45 5.27 12.65 -16.11
CA THR A 45 4.52 13.49 -15.18
C THR A 45 3.17 12.89 -14.79
N VAL A 46 2.74 11.83 -15.51
CA VAL A 46 1.46 11.15 -15.36
C VAL A 46 1.66 9.84 -14.59
N GLN A 47 1.63 9.94 -13.26
CA GLN A 47 1.91 8.81 -12.36
C GLN A 47 0.73 8.51 -11.44
N ALA A 48 0.59 7.24 -11.04
CA ALA A 48 -0.34 6.80 -10.02
C ALA A 48 0.19 5.58 -9.23
N ILE A 49 -0.17 5.54 -7.95
CA ILE A 49 0.10 4.46 -7.01
C ILE A 49 -1.22 4.10 -6.33
N GLN A 50 -1.55 2.82 -6.28
CA GLN A 50 -2.72 2.30 -5.59
C GLN A 50 -2.28 1.44 -4.43
N LEU A 51 -2.77 1.75 -3.24
CA LEU A 51 -2.67 0.88 -2.09
C LEU A 51 -3.92 0.02 -1.96
N ARG A 52 -3.80 -1.17 -1.37
CA ARG A 52 -4.93 -2.04 -1.04
C ARG A 52 -4.85 -2.56 0.38
N MET A 53 -5.98 -2.54 1.08
CA MET A 53 -6.07 -3.00 2.46
C MET A 53 -6.06 -4.53 2.51
N ARG A 54 -5.10 -5.14 3.23
CA ARG A 54 -5.08 -6.60 3.43
C ARG A 54 -6.01 -7.09 4.53
N ALA A 55 -6.40 -6.20 5.43
CA ALA A 55 -7.38 -6.45 6.46
C ALA A 55 -8.33 -5.25 6.53
N GLY A 56 -9.49 -5.42 7.16
CA GLY A 56 -10.37 -4.28 7.44
C GLY A 56 -9.69 -3.28 8.38
N GLY A 57 -10.07 -2.01 8.26
CA GLY A 57 -9.63 -0.93 9.15
C GLY A 57 -8.24 -0.39 8.87
N GLN A 58 -7.63 -0.62 7.69
CA GLN A 58 -6.27 -0.16 7.39
C GLN A 58 -6.20 1.26 6.78
N GLY A 59 -7.31 2.01 6.84
CA GLY A 59 -7.44 3.37 6.31
C GLY A 59 -6.83 4.47 7.19
N PHE A 60 -6.18 4.14 8.31
CA PHE A 60 -5.58 5.10 9.23
C PHE A 60 -4.11 5.40 8.86
N VAL A 61 -3.92 5.90 7.64
CA VAL A 61 -2.60 6.04 6.99
C VAL A 61 -1.76 7.24 7.43
N THR A 62 -2.26 8.13 8.31
CA THR A 62 -1.52 9.34 8.78
C THR A 62 -0.19 9.07 9.48
N LYS A 63 0.08 7.84 9.90
CA LYS A 63 1.36 7.41 10.50
C LYS A 63 2.25 6.65 9.51
N ALA A 64 1.86 6.60 8.24
CA ALA A 64 2.60 5.96 7.16
C ALA A 64 3.01 6.97 6.10
N ARG A 65 3.86 6.53 5.18
CA ARG A 65 4.26 7.29 4.00
C ARG A 65 4.70 6.38 2.87
N LEU A 66 4.77 6.96 1.66
CA LEU A 66 5.39 6.33 0.50
C LEU A 66 6.73 7.00 0.18
N VAL A 67 7.76 6.19 -0.06
CA VAL A 67 9.11 6.67 -0.37
C VAL A 67 9.66 5.92 -1.57
N ALA A 68 10.18 6.65 -2.56
CA ALA A 68 10.90 6.09 -3.70
C ALA A 68 12.41 6.10 -3.45
N TYR A 69 13.10 5.08 -3.95
CA TYR A 69 14.55 4.93 -3.92
C TYR A 69 15.09 4.59 -5.31
N ASP A 70 16.33 4.98 -5.55
CA ASP A 70 17.04 4.64 -6.79
C ASP A 70 17.37 3.14 -6.90
N ALA A 71 17.99 2.76 -8.02
CA ALA A 71 18.41 1.39 -8.31
C ALA A 71 19.31 0.74 -7.23
N THR A 72 19.99 1.54 -6.40
CA THR A 72 20.87 1.07 -5.32
C THR A 72 20.19 1.12 -3.95
N GLY A 73 18.92 1.50 -3.89
CA GLY A 73 18.19 1.68 -2.64
C GLY A 73 18.60 2.95 -1.88
N LYS A 74 19.17 3.94 -2.58
CA LYS A 74 19.61 5.22 -2.01
C LYS A 74 18.71 6.37 -2.52
N ASN A 75 19.11 7.60 -2.19
CA ASN A 75 18.49 8.83 -2.68
C ASN A 75 16.96 8.86 -2.49
N ALA A 76 16.55 8.66 -1.23
CA ALA A 76 15.15 8.60 -0.84
C ALA A 76 14.39 9.88 -1.26
N VAL A 77 13.23 9.70 -1.88
CA VAL A 77 12.28 10.76 -2.20
C VAL A 77 10.95 10.41 -1.55
N VAL A 78 10.53 11.21 -0.58
CA VAL A 78 9.19 11.05 0.02
C VAL A 78 8.15 11.48 -1.01
N LEU A 79 7.35 10.53 -1.46
CA LEU A 79 6.29 10.72 -2.44
C LEU A 79 5.06 11.35 -1.80
N ILE A 80 4.70 10.86 -0.61
CA ILE A 80 3.59 11.38 0.18
C ILE A 80 3.76 11.00 1.65
N ASP A 81 3.60 11.99 2.52
CA ASP A 81 3.20 11.81 3.92
C ASP A 81 1.69 12.05 3.98
N PHE A 82 0.92 11.06 4.45
CA PHE A 82 -0.54 11.13 4.32
C PHE A 82 -1.13 12.20 5.25
N PRO A 83 -1.84 13.22 4.73
CA PRO A 83 -2.30 14.35 5.54
C PRO A 83 -3.53 14.02 6.40
N MET A 84 -4.25 12.95 6.06
CA MET A 84 -5.46 12.54 6.76
C MET A 84 -5.74 11.04 6.59
N ASN A 85 -6.55 10.50 7.48
CA ASN A 85 -7.08 9.14 7.37
C ASN A 85 -8.32 9.14 6.47
N LEU A 86 -8.56 8.04 5.77
CA LEU A 86 -9.76 7.86 4.95
C LEU A 86 -10.91 7.14 5.69
N PHE A 87 -10.68 6.74 6.96
CA PHE A 87 -11.62 6.07 7.87
C PHE A 87 -12.20 4.75 7.32
N PRO A 88 -12.64 3.84 8.22
CA PRO A 88 -12.21 2.46 8.13
C PRO A 88 -12.77 1.78 6.89
N GLY A 89 -11.87 1.41 5.99
CA GLY A 89 -12.21 0.62 4.82
C GLY A 89 -12.31 -0.87 5.11
N ALA A 90 -13.07 -1.59 4.32
CA ALA A 90 -13.08 -3.04 4.32
C ALA A 90 -11.78 -3.63 3.74
N GLN A 91 -11.53 -4.92 4.00
CA GLN A 91 -10.47 -5.65 3.30
C GLN A 91 -10.68 -5.55 1.78
N GLY A 92 -9.60 -5.24 1.05
CA GLY A 92 -9.59 -5.10 -0.39
C GLY A 92 -10.01 -3.73 -0.91
N GLU A 93 -10.45 -2.80 -0.04
CA GLU A 93 -10.59 -1.40 -0.42
C GLU A 93 -9.23 -0.79 -0.76
N ARG A 94 -9.28 0.24 -1.59
CA ARG A 94 -8.11 0.84 -2.24
C ARG A 94 -7.96 2.29 -1.86
N ILE A 95 -6.75 2.78 -2.01
CA ILE A 95 -6.41 4.20 -1.90
C ILE A 95 -5.65 4.56 -3.16
N LEU A 96 -6.19 5.51 -3.93
CA LEU A 96 -5.55 6.03 -5.14
C LEU A 96 -4.76 7.29 -4.82
N ILE A 97 -3.46 7.24 -5.03
CA ILE A 97 -2.55 8.37 -4.97
C ILE A 97 -2.10 8.67 -6.40
N ALA A 98 -2.45 9.82 -6.96
CA ALA A 98 -2.15 10.12 -8.36
C ALA A 98 -1.69 11.56 -8.58
N SER A 99 -0.82 11.74 -9.57
CA SER A 99 -0.38 13.06 -10.03
C SER A 99 -1.57 13.88 -10.53
N GLN A 100 -1.45 15.20 -10.54
CA GLN A 100 -2.53 16.07 -11.03
C GLN A 100 -2.85 15.82 -12.51
N GLN A 101 -1.85 15.44 -13.32
CA GLN A 101 -2.05 15.15 -14.74
C GLN A 101 -2.65 13.76 -14.98
N PHE A 102 -2.67 12.88 -13.99
CA PHE A 102 -3.29 11.56 -14.14
C PHE A 102 -4.76 11.65 -14.53
N SER A 103 -5.50 12.63 -13.99
CA SER A 103 -6.92 12.82 -14.30
C SER A 103 -7.21 13.16 -15.76
N SER A 104 -6.25 13.70 -16.53
CA SER A 104 -6.42 13.95 -17.97
C SER A 104 -6.10 12.73 -18.85
N HIS A 105 -5.52 11.68 -18.27
CA HIS A 105 -5.18 10.42 -18.95
C HIS A 105 -6.03 9.25 -18.46
N THR A 106 -7.24 9.52 -17.98
CA THR A 106 -8.20 8.47 -17.66
C THR A 106 -9.60 8.79 -18.13
N ASP A 107 -10.38 7.75 -18.40
CA ASP A 107 -11.83 7.84 -18.64
C ASP A 107 -12.59 6.93 -17.65
N PRO A 108 -13.47 7.50 -16.80
CA PRO A 108 -13.65 8.93 -16.56
C PRO A 108 -12.39 9.58 -15.96
N ALA A 109 -12.36 10.92 -15.92
CA ALA A 109 -11.27 11.66 -15.30
C ALA A 109 -11.07 11.24 -13.83
N ALA A 110 -9.84 10.89 -13.46
CA ALA A 110 -9.53 10.32 -12.16
C ALA A 110 -9.85 11.29 -11.02
N ALA A 111 -10.44 10.77 -9.96
CA ALA A 111 -10.60 11.45 -8.68
C ALA A 111 -9.76 10.73 -7.63
N PRO A 112 -8.45 11.03 -7.52
CA PRO A 112 -7.58 10.36 -6.55
C PRO A 112 -7.95 10.76 -5.13
N ASP A 113 -7.71 9.84 -4.18
CA ASP A 113 -7.91 10.11 -2.75
C ASP A 113 -6.83 11.07 -2.23
N PHE A 114 -5.63 10.99 -2.80
CA PHE A 114 -4.51 11.90 -2.52
C PHE A 114 -3.79 12.34 -3.80
N VAL A 115 -3.35 13.60 -3.84
CA VAL A 115 -2.56 14.13 -4.95
C VAL A 115 -1.08 13.80 -4.73
N LEU A 116 -0.46 13.16 -5.72
CA LEU A 116 0.98 12.89 -5.78
C LEU A 116 1.72 14.15 -6.26
N VAL A 117 2.16 14.98 -5.32
CA VAL A 117 2.91 16.22 -5.63
C VAL A 117 4.37 15.91 -5.93
N ASN A 118 4.99 15.03 -5.14
CA ASN A 118 6.34 14.55 -5.39
C ASN A 118 6.26 13.28 -6.23
N LEU A 119 6.64 13.39 -7.49
CA LEU A 119 6.65 12.27 -8.42
C LEU A 119 7.85 11.35 -8.18
N ILE A 120 7.73 10.10 -8.63
CA ILE A 120 8.86 9.18 -8.76
C ILE A 120 9.82 9.81 -9.78
N PRO A 121 11.10 10.03 -9.41
CA PRO A 121 12.07 10.59 -10.35
C PRO A 121 12.20 9.73 -11.61
N ALA A 122 12.23 10.35 -12.78
CA ALA A 122 12.36 9.64 -14.06
C ALA A 122 13.60 8.73 -14.12
N SER A 123 14.69 9.11 -13.43
CA SER A 123 15.90 8.29 -13.30
C SER A 123 15.70 6.97 -12.55
N TYR A 124 14.60 6.81 -11.79
CA TYR A 124 14.32 5.59 -11.01
C TYR A 124 13.42 4.62 -11.78
N LEU A 125 12.84 5.03 -12.91
CA LEU A 125 11.88 4.21 -13.67
C LEU A 125 12.54 2.97 -14.30
N ALA A 126 13.80 3.06 -14.70
CA ALA A 126 14.54 1.91 -15.25
C ALA A 126 14.82 0.83 -14.18
N ALA A 127 15.15 1.24 -12.96
CA ALA A 127 15.35 0.37 -11.81
C ALA A 127 15.25 1.20 -10.51
N GLY A 128 14.52 0.69 -9.53
CA GLY A 128 14.23 1.41 -8.29
C GLY A 128 13.30 0.63 -7.39
N SER A 129 12.89 1.26 -6.29
CA SER A 129 11.85 0.70 -5.41
C SER A 129 10.99 1.77 -4.76
N ILE A 130 9.79 1.36 -4.33
CA ILE A 130 8.93 2.12 -3.43
C ILE A 130 8.64 1.31 -2.19
N THR A 131 8.64 1.99 -1.04
CA THR A 131 8.21 1.43 0.24
C THR A 131 6.97 2.11 0.74
N PHE A 132 6.08 1.33 1.32
CA PHE A 132 5.10 1.79 2.30
C PHE A 132 5.67 1.52 3.70
N GLU A 133 5.96 2.58 4.44
CA GLU A 133 6.73 2.50 5.69
C GLU A 133 6.16 3.41 6.79
N GLN A 134 6.55 3.15 8.04
CA GLN A 134 6.16 3.99 9.17
C GLN A 134 6.86 5.34 9.10
N ASP A 135 6.10 6.42 9.13
CA ASP A 135 6.66 7.77 9.03
C ASP A 135 7.56 8.11 10.23
N SER A 136 7.10 7.80 11.45
CA SER A 136 7.85 8.07 12.69
C SER A 136 9.07 7.16 12.89
N ASN A 137 9.25 6.12 12.06
CA ASN A 137 10.40 5.22 12.10
C ASN A 137 10.84 4.84 10.68
N PRO A 138 11.49 5.77 9.96
CA PRO A 138 12.00 5.55 8.61
C PRO A 138 12.78 4.24 8.50
N GLY A 139 12.45 3.39 7.53
CA GLY A 139 13.04 2.06 7.37
C GLY A 139 12.28 0.92 8.07
N LEU A 140 11.26 1.20 8.88
CA LEU A 140 10.27 0.17 9.24
C LEU A 140 9.29 -0.02 8.07
N VAL A 141 9.71 -0.83 7.12
CA VAL A 141 9.00 -1.09 5.86
C VAL A 141 7.91 -2.14 6.06
N PHE A 142 6.67 -1.77 5.79
CA PHE A 142 5.54 -2.71 5.80
C PHE A 142 5.35 -3.39 4.46
N TRP A 143 5.61 -2.69 3.35
CA TRP A 143 5.57 -3.26 2.01
C TRP A 143 6.66 -2.64 1.13
N ARG A 144 7.29 -3.44 0.27
CA ARG A 144 8.23 -2.93 -0.75
C ARG A 144 7.90 -3.52 -2.12
N LEU A 145 7.92 -2.66 -3.12
CA LEU A 145 7.92 -3.03 -4.54
C LEU A 145 9.21 -2.52 -5.18
N SER A 146 10.02 -3.43 -5.69
CA SER A 146 11.27 -3.17 -6.42
C SER A 146 11.16 -3.67 -7.87
N TRP A 147 11.78 -2.96 -8.80
CA TRP A 147 11.77 -3.28 -10.25
C TRP A 147 13.14 -3.04 -10.90
N GLY A 148 13.31 -3.46 -12.15
CA GLY A 148 14.54 -3.35 -12.92
C GLY A 148 15.42 -4.61 -12.89
N GLY A 149 14.92 -5.71 -12.32
CA GLY A 149 15.61 -7.00 -12.30
C GLY A 149 17.00 -6.90 -11.68
N ALA A 150 18.01 -7.41 -12.39
CA ALA A 150 19.39 -7.41 -11.92
C ALA A 150 20.00 -5.99 -11.80
N ALA A 151 19.40 -4.97 -12.43
CA ALA A 151 19.86 -3.58 -12.30
C ALA A 151 19.51 -2.99 -10.93
N TYR A 152 18.50 -3.54 -10.24
CA TYR A 152 18.22 -3.18 -8.86
C TYR A 152 19.13 -3.96 -7.91
N THR A 153 19.94 -3.21 -7.17
CA THR A 153 20.91 -3.72 -6.18
C THR A 153 20.60 -3.23 -4.76
N GLY A 154 19.49 -2.51 -4.59
CA GLY A 154 19.02 -2.03 -3.31
C GLY A 154 18.49 -3.15 -2.40
N PRO A 155 18.10 -2.81 -1.16
CA PRO A 155 17.61 -3.77 -0.20
C PRO A 155 16.21 -4.28 -0.58
N ASN A 156 15.90 -5.52 -0.17
CA ASN A 156 14.57 -6.11 -0.30
C ASN A 156 13.90 -6.39 1.06
N ARG A 157 14.54 -5.99 2.15
CA ARG A 157 14.05 -6.27 3.51
C ARG A 157 12.92 -5.34 3.92
N GLY A 158 12.01 -5.89 4.72
CA GLY A 158 11.04 -5.16 5.53
C GLY A 158 10.58 -6.00 6.73
N THR A 159 9.41 -5.67 7.26
CA THR A 159 8.78 -6.39 8.38
C THR A 159 8.11 -7.70 7.92
N ARG A 160 7.72 -8.55 8.88
CA ARG A 160 7.01 -9.81 8.60
C ARG A 160 5.48 -9.71 8.63
N PHE A 161 4.94 -8.49 8.70
CA PHE A 161 3.49 -8.28 8.73
C PHE A 161 2.83 -8.66 7.41
N ASN A 162 3.49 -8.31 6.29
CA ASN A 162 2.98 -8.52 4.95
C ASN A 162 3.84 -9.45 4.10
N ASP A 163 4.80 -10.13 4.70
CA ASP A 163 5.72 -11.04 4.04
C ASP A 163 6.17 -12.06 5.10
N ASP A 164 6.25 -13.35 4.78
CA ASP A 164 6.47 -14.37 5.80
C ASP A 164 7.91 -14.42 6.32
N ASP A 165 8.90 -14.06 5.49
CA ASP A 165 10.31 -14.04 5.89
C ASP A 165 10.89 -12.62 6.06
N GLY A 166 10.15 -11.60 5.57
CA GLY A 166 10.51 -10.18 5.60
C GLY A 166 11.36 -9.77 4.41
N ASN A 167 11.32 -10.51 3.30
CA ASN A 167 12.10 -10.27 2.10
C ASN A 167 11.21 -10.23 0.85
N PHE A 168 10.88 -9.03 0.40
CA PHE A 168 10.04 -8.77 -0.77
C PHE A 168 10.73 -9.08 -2.12
N GLY A 169 11.99 -9.52 -2.11
CA GLY A 169 12.77 -9.78 -3.32
C GLY A 169 12.65 -11.22 -3.82
N PRO A 170 13.07 -11.51 -5.07
CA PRO A 170 13.72 -10.61 -6.02
C PRO A 170 12.79 -9.55 -6.66
N PRO A 171 13.35 -8.46 -7.22
CA PRO A 171 12.59 -7.40 -7.89
C PRO A 171 11.90 -7.91 -9.17
N VAL A 172 10.86 -7.21 -9.62
CA VAL A 172 10.28 -7.39 -10.96
C VAL A 172 11.38 -7.21 -12.01
N SER A 173 11.41 -8.07 -13.02
CA SER A 173 12.51 -8.14 -13.99
C SER A 173 12.64 -6.90 -14.90
N GLY A 174 11.52 -6.27 -15.26
CA GLY A 174 11.47 -5.12 -16.16
C GLY A 174 11.46 -3.76 -15.45
N PRO A 175 11.55 -2.66 -16.22
CA PRO A 175 11.38 -1.31 -15.69
C PRO A 175 9.95 -1.08 -15.20
N LEU A 176 9.75 -0.02 -14.41
CA LEU A 176 8.41 0.45 -14.08
C LEU A 176 7.72 0.97 -15.37
N PRO A 177 6.52 0.47 -15.73
CA PRO A 177 5.81 0.93 -16.91
C PRO A 177 5.63 2.44 -16.93
N SER A 178 6.07 3.06 -18.02
CA SER A 178 6.05 4.53 -18.23
C SER A 178 5.85 4.94 -19.69
N THR A 179 5.91 3.99 -20.62
CA THR A 179 5.88 4.22 -22.08
C THR A 179 4.59 3.69 -22.72
N SER A 180 3.62 3.27 -21.91
CA SER A 180 2.34 2.69 -22.34
C SER A 180 1.25 3.02 -21.32
N THR A 181 0.06 2.43 -21.48
CA THR A 181 -1.04 2.51 -20.50
C THR A 181 -1.04 1.36 -19.49
N SER A 182 0.04 0.58 -19.43
CA SER A 182 0.21 -0.54 -18.50
C SER A 182 0.76 -0.10 -17.15
N ALA A 183 0.54 -0.92 -16.11
CA ALA A 183 1.08 -0.77 -14.76
C ALA A 183 1.73 -2.08 -14.31
N LEU A 184 2.51 -2.03 -13.22
CA LEU A 184 2.75 -3.23 -12.40
C LEU A 184 1.55 -3.42 -11.48
N LEU A 185 1.03 -4.65 -11.41
CA LEU A 185 -0.12 -5.04 -10.59
C LEU A 185 0.24 -6.28 -9.75
N PHE A 186 -0.01 -6.22 -8.45
CA PHE A 186 -0.03 -7.37 -7.57
C PHE A 186 -1.22 -8.26 -7.94
N ASP A 187 -0.95 -9.48 -8.41
CA ASP A 187 -1.98 -10.40 -8.95
C ASP A 187 -2.61 -11.31 -7.89
N GLY A 188 -2.19 -11.15 -6.63
CA GLY A 188 -2.75 -11.90 -5.49
C GLY A 188 -4.07 -11.33 -4.96
N SER A 189 -4.65 -12.07 -4.02
CA SER A 189 -5.83 -11.64 -3.27
C SER A 189 -5.50 -10.49 -2.30
N ALA A 190 -6.54 -9.79 -1.82
CA ALA A 190 -6.36 -8.76 -0.79
C ALA A 190 -5.68 -9.32 0.47
N ALA A 191 -6.02 -10.54 0.88
CA ALA A 191 -5.49 -11.13 2.11
C ALA A 191 -4.05 -11.63 1.95
N ASP A 192 -3.54 -11.75 0.72
CA ASP A 192 -2.25 -12.40 0.46
C ASP A 192 -1.10 -11.53 0.97
N LYS A 193 -0.09 -12.20 1.53
CA LYS A 193 1.21 -11.61 1.79
C LYS A 193 2.03 -11.60 0.50
N SER A 194 3.05 -10.75 0.46
CA SER A 194 4.16 -10.86 -0.48
C SER A 194 4.86 -12.21 -0.29
N SER A 195 5.25 -12.80 -1.41
CA SER A 195 6.23 -13.87 -1.50
C SER A 195 7.55 -13.36 -2.12
N SER A 196 7.45 -12.61 -3.21
CA SER A 196 8.53 -11.87 -3.86
C SER A 196 7.96 -11.02 -4.99
N ASN A 197 8.53 -9.83 -5.23
CA ASN A 197 8.00 -8.94 -6.27
C ASN A 197 8.00 -9.59 -7.66
N ALA A 198 9.02 -10.40 -7.99
CA ALA A 198 9.10 -11.10 -9.26
C ALA A 198 7.98 -12.14 -9.50
N GLN A 199 7.40 -12.70 -8.44
CA GLN A 199 6.30 -13.67 -8.53
C GLN A 199 4.94 -13.00 -8.37
N ASP A 200 4.88 -11.97 -7.51
CA ASP A 200 3.62 -11.38 -7.09
C ASP A 200 3.10 -10.32 -8.06
N TYR A 201 3.97 -9.70 -8.86
CA TYR A 201 3.60 -8.60 -9.76
C TYR A 201 3.67 -9.00 -11.23
N VAL A 202 2.63 -8.59 -11.96
CA VAL A 202 2.51 -8.75 -13.41
C VAL A 202 2.37 -7.39 -14.08
N VAL A 203 2.71 -7.30 -15.36
CA VAL A 203 2.41 -6.12 -16.18
C VAL A 203 0.97 -6.22 -16.68
N THR A 204 0.14 -5.22 -16.38
CA THR A 204 -1.25 -5.19 -16.86
C THR A 204 -1.32 -5.13 -18.38
N GLY A 205 -2.27 -5.85 -18.98
CA GLY A 205 -2.39 -5.93 -20.44
C GLY A 205 -1.41 -6.89 -21.12
N GLY A 206 -0.50 -7.53 -20.36
CA GLY A 206 0.42 -8.54 -20.88
C GLY A 206 1.52 -7.99 -21.81
N VAL A 207 2.13 -8.88 -22.61
CA VAL A 207 3.20 -8.53 -23.56
C VAL A 207 2.60 -7.76 -24.75
N GLY A 208 2.88 -6.46 -24.83
CA GLY A 208 2.29 -5.54 -25.82
C GLY A 208 1.47 -4.40 -25.20
N GLY A 209 1.15 -4.51 -23.90
CA GLY A 209 0.47 -3.48 -23.13
C GLY A 209 -1.02 -3.36 -23.40
N GLY A 210 -1.72 -2.73 -22.46
CA GLY A 210 -3.16 -2.50 -22.52
C GLY A 210 -3.60 -1.57 -21.39
N PRO A 211 -4.74 -0.89 -21.54
CA PRO A 211 -5.18 0.10 -20.57
C PRO A 211 -5.37 -0.55 -19.21
N THR A 212 -4.65 -0.03 -18.22
CA THR A 212 -4.83 -0.42 -16.84
C THR A 212 -5.98 0.33 -16.20
N VAL A 213 -6.51 -0.20 -15.10
CA VAL A 213 -7.63 0.40 -14.36
C VAL A 213 -7.17 0.69 -12.94
N PHE A 214 -7.40 1.91 -12.47
CA PHE A 214 -7.20 2.30 -11.08
C PHE A 214 -8.55 2.49 -10.38
N THR A 215 -8.59 2.30 -9.07
CA THR A 215 -9.79 2.43 -8.23
C THR A 215 -9.45 3.24 -6.98
N ASN A 216 -10.28 4.23 -6.66
CA ASN A 216 -10.12 5.02 -5.43
C ASN A 216 -10.89 4.40 -4.24
N SER A 217 -10.84 5.04 -3.07
CA SER A 217 -11.50 4.53 -1.87
C SER A 217 -13.03 4.56 -1.92
N ALA A 218 -13.62 5.32 -2.84
CA ALA A 218 -15.06 5.31 -3.10
C ALA A 218 -15.50 4.14 -4.02
N GLY A 219 -14.56 3.32 -4.50
CA GLY A 219 -14.83 2.24 -5.45
C GLY A 219 -15.05 2.71 -6.89
N ALA A 220 -14.79 3.98 -7.19
CA ALA A 220 -14.85 4.49 -8.56
C ALA A 220 -13.63 4.01 -9.34
N THR A 221 -13.84 3.56 -10.58
CA THR A 221 -12.80 3.03 -11.45
C THR A 221 -12.45 4.02 -12.57
N PHE A 222 -11.17 4.04 -12.96
CA PHE A 222 -10.62 4.96 -13.95
C PHE A 222 -9.72 4.17 -14.91
N VAL A 223 -10.13 4.09 -16.18
CA VAL A 223 -9.35 3.40 -17.22
C VAL A 223 -8.29 4.35 -17.72
N VAL A 224 -7.02 3.95 -17.73
CA VAL A 224 -5.93 4.76 -18.29
C VAL A 224 -6.04 4.80 -19.80
N THR A 225 -6.11 6.02 -20.35
CA THR A 225 -6.20 6.33 -21.77
C THR A 225 -4.93 7.03 -22.24
N GLN A 226 -4.77 7.15 -23.57
CA GLN A 226 -3.67 7.90 -24.14
C GLN A 226 -3.84 9.40 -23.94
#